data_AF-P74326-F1
#
_entry.id   AF-P74326-F1
#
_cell.length_a   1.000
_cell.length_b   1.000
_cell.length_c   1.000
_cell.angle_alpha   90.00
_cell.angle_beta   90.00
_cell.angle_gamma   90.00
#
_symmetry.space_group_name_H-M   'P 1'
#
loop_
_entity.id
_entity.type
_entity.pdbx_description
1 polymer ?
#
loop_
_entity_poly.entity_id
_entity_poly.type
_entity_poly.pdbx_seq_one_letter_code
_entity_poly.pdbx_strand_id
1 'polypeptide(L)' 'MVLDLSTIDFIDSSGLGALVQVTKLSQNKQGSVQIVTNPRVTQTVKLVRLEKFLHLHNSLAEAIAATTEG' A
#
# COMPACT_ATOMS: atom_id res chain seq x y z
N MET A 1 -5.15 6.65 6.36
CA MET A 1 -5.99 6.41 5.15
C MET A 1 -5.75 4.99 4.68
N VAL A 2 -6.80 4.27 4.26
CA VAL A 2 -6.68 2.91 3.72
C VAL A 2 -7.00 2.91 2.23
N LEU A 3 -6.16 2.27 1.43
CA LEU A 3 -6.34 2.12 -0.02
C LEU A 3 -6.52 0.64 -0.34
N ASP A 4 -7.68 0.26 -0.88
CA ASP A 4 -7.97 -1.11 -1.28
C ASP A 4 -7.58 -1.34 -2.74
N LEU A 5 -6.59 -2.23 -2.95
CA LEU A 5 -6.17 -2.74 -4.25
C LEU A 5 -6.45 -4.25 -4.38
N SER A 6 -7.26 -4.81 -3.48
CA SER A 6 -7.56 -6.24 -3.43
C SER A 6 -8.21 -6.76 -4.71
N THR A 7 -9.00 -5.90 -5.38
CA THR A 7 -9.72 -6.23 -6.62
C THR A 7 -8.94 -5.92 -7.89
N ILE A 8 -7.69 -5.45 -7.79
CA ILE A 8 -6.90 -5.06 -8.95
C ILE A 8 -6.15 -6.28 -9.49
N ASP A 9 -6.29 -6.52 -10.80
CA ASP A 9 -5.70 -7.71 -11.43
C ASP A 9 -4.21 -7.53 -11.74
N PHE A 10 -3.77 -6.31 -12.04
CA PHE A 10 -2.39 -6.00 -12.36
C PHE A 10 -2.03 -4.55 -12.00
N ILE A 11 -0.78 -4.33 -11.60
CA ILE A 11 -0.21 -2.99 -11.40
C ILE A 11 1.05 -2.83 -12.25
N ASP A 12 1.15 -1.71 -12.94
CA ASP A 12 2.33 -1.35 -13.74
C ASP A 12 3.31 -0.48 -12.91
N SER A 13 4.51 -0.26 -13.46
CA SER A 13 5.50 0.71 -12.99
C SER A 13 4.91 2.07 -12.59
N SER A 14 3.94 2.57 -13.37
CA SER A 14 3.26 3.85 -13.11
C SER A 14 2.44 3.82 -11.82
N GLY A 15 1.75 2.70 -11.55
CA GLY A 15 0.93 2.52 -10.34
C GLY A 15 1.80 2.44 -9.09
N LEU A 16 2.93 1.71 -9.16
CA LEU A 16 3.92 1.67 -8.08
C LEU A 16 4.44 3.08 -7.75
N GLY A 17 4.80 3.87 -8.77
CA GLY A 17 5.27 5.24 -8.58
C GLY A 17 4.23 6.16 -7.93
N ALA A 18 2.96 6.02 -8.33
CA ALA A 18 1.85 6.75 -7.73
C ALA A 18 1.65 6.38 -6.24
N LEU A 19 1.71 5.09 -5.89
CA LEU A 19 1.60 4.64 -4.50
C LEU A 19 2.73 5.23 -3.64
N VAL A 20 3.96 5.23 -4.14
CA VAL A 20 5.11 5.82 -3.44
C VAL A 20 4.93 7.32 -3.21
N GLN A 21 4.45 8.05 -4.22
CA GLN A 21 4.15 9.48 -4.11
C GLN A 21 3.09 9.74 -3.04
N VAL A 22 1.98 9.01 -3.06
CA VAL A 22 0.89 9.14 -2.08
C VAL A 22 1.39 8.86 -0.66
N THR A 23 2.14 7.78 -0.47
CA THR A 23 2.70 7.43 0.85
C THR A 23 3.68 8.50 1.34
N LYS A 24 4.55 9.02 0.47
CA LYS A 24 5.46 10.14 0.82
C LYS A 24 4.72 11.41 1.24
N LEU A 25 3.66 11.77 0.50
CA LEU A 25 2.84 12.93 0.80
C LEU A 25 2.12 12.78 2.14
N SER A 26 1.62 11.58 2.43
CA SER A 26 0.97 11.29 3.71
C SER A 26 1.96 11.31 4.88
N GLN A 27 3.14 10.70 4.72
CA GLN A 27 4.20 10.75 5.75
C GLN A 27 4.61 12.20 6.06
N ASN A 28 4.70 13.06 5.03
CA ASN A 28 4.94 14.49 5.22
C ASN A 28 3.85 15.17 6.06
N LYS A 29 2.61 14.71 5.96
CA LYS A 29 1.46 15.20 6.72
C LYS A 29 1.27 14.49 8.07
N GLN A 30 2.27 13.74 8.56
CA GLN A 30 2.17 12.89 9.76
C GLN A 30 1.02 11.87 9.70
N GLY A 31 0.56 11.52 8.50
CA GLY A 31 -0.47 10.52 8.29
C GLY A 31 0.12 9.20 7.78
N SER A 32 -0.46 8.09 8.20
CA SER A 32 -0.12 6.76 7.68
C SER A 32 -1.07 6.34 6.54
N VAL A 33 -0.51 5.76 5.48
CA VAL A 33 -1.28 5.12 4.41
C VAL A 33 -1.11 3.62 4.55
N GLN A 34 -2.22 2.91 4.64
CA GLN A 34 -2.26 1.46 4.66
C GLN A 34 -2.77 1.00 3.29
N ILE A 35 -2.05 0.10 2.65
CA ILE A 35 -2.34 -0.33 1.28
C ILE A 35 -2.70 -1.80 1.33
N VAL A 36 -3.93 -2.15 0.97
CA VAL A 36 -4.38 -3.54 0.90
C VAL A 36 -4.11 -4.03 -0.51
N THR A 37 -3.34 -5.11 -0.67
CA THR A 37 -3.03 -5.69 -1.98
C THR A 37 -3.33 -7.17 -2.02
N ASN A 38 -3.66 -7.68 -3.20
CA ASN A 38 -3.78 -9.11 -3.43
C ASN A 38 -2.38 -9.76 -3.60
N PRO A 39 -2.26 -11.10 -3.48
CA PRO A 39 -0.97 -11.79 -3.59
C PRO A 39 -0.24 -11.52 -4.91
N ARG A 40 -0.99 -11.34 -6.00
CA ARG A 40 -0.48 -11.06 -7.34
C ARG A 40 0.21 -9.70 -7.41
N VAL A 41 -0.47 -8.63 -6.96
CA VAL A 41 0.07 -7.27 -6.89
C VAL A 41 1.22 -7.20 -5.88
N THR A 42 1.06 -7.84 -4.71
CA THR A 42 2.11 -7.91 -3.68
C THR A 42 3.42 -8.43 -4.26
N GLN A 43 3.38 -9.49 -5.08
CA GLN A 43 4.58 -10.06 -5.70
C GLN A 43 5.31 -9.06 -6.60
N THR A 44 4.59 -8.27 -7.40
CA THR A 44 5.15 -7.20 -8.22
C THR A 44 5.78 -6.10 -7.34
N VAL A 45 5.14 -5.73 -6.24
CA VAL A 45 5.66 -4.72 -5.30
C VAL A 45 6.88 -5.23 -4.52
N LYS A 46 6.96 -6.55 -4.24
CA LYS A 46 8.15 -7.17 -3.64
C LYS A 46 9.37 -7.13 -4.55
N LEU A 47 9.19 -7.34 -5.87
CA LEU A 47 10.27 -7.31 -6.85
C LEU A 47 11.03 -5.97 -6.82
N VAL A 48 10.30 -4.87 -6.69
CA VAL A 48 10.87 -3.51 -6.60
C VAL A 48 11.23 -3.10 -5.16
N ARG A 49 11.12 -4.02 -4.19
CA ARG A 49 11.44 -3.82 -2.76
C ARG A 49 10.66 -2.68 -2.10
N LEU A 50 9.48 -2.35 -2.63
CA LEU A 50 8.60 -1.30 -2.09
C LEU A 50 7.65 -1.81 -1.00
N GLU A 51 7.59 -3.13 -0.76
CA GLU A 51 6.69 -3.74 0.24
C GLU A 51 6.85 -3.14 1.65
N LYS A 52 8.10 -2.84 2.04
CA LYS A 52 8.42 -2.27 3.36
C LYS A 52 8.05 -0.79 3.47
N PHE A 53 8.02 -0.08 2.34
CA PHE A 53 7.69 1.34 2.30
C PHE A 53 6.18 1.58 2.29
N LEU A 54 5.45 0.69 1.62
CA LEU A 54 4.03 0.86 1.35
C LEU A 54 3.11 0.25 2.41
N HIS A 55 3.66 -0.34 3.49
CA HIS A 55 2.89 -1.00 4.55
C HIS A 55 1.74 -1.85 3.97
N LEU A 56 2.13 -2.84 3.17
CA LEU A 56 1.17 -3.70 2.47
C LEU A 56 0.45 -4.62 3.46
N HIS A 57 -0.86 -4.70 3.31
CA HIS A 57 -1.74 -5.59 4.06
C HIS A 57 -2.42 -6.58 3.13
N ASN A 58 -2.67 -7.79 3.62
CA ASN A 58 -3.38 -8.81 2.86
C ASN A 58 -4.90 -8.68 3.01
N SER A 59 -5.38 -7.88 3.97
CA SER A 59 -6.79 -7.70 4.24
C SER A 59 -7.11 -6.29 4.72
N LEU A 60 -8.32 -5.82 4.38
CA LEU A 60 -8.82 -4.54 4.85
C LEU A 60 -8.86 -4.45 6.38
N ALA A 61 -9.18 -5.57 7.06
CA ALA A 61 -9.19 -5.63 8.52
C ALA A 61 -7.82 -5.32 9.15
N GLU A 62 -6.73 -5.88 8.60
CA GLU A 62 -5.36 -5.61 9.07
C GLU A 62 -4.97 -4.14 8.84
N ALA A 63 -5.31 -3.61 7.66
CA ALA A 63 -5.06 -2.21 7.34
C ALA A 63 -5.81 -1.26 8.27
N ILE A 64 -7.08 -1.54 8.60
CA ILE A 64 -7.86 -0.72 9.53
C ILE A 64 -7.27 -0.80 10.95
N ALA A 65 -6.89 -1.98 11.41
CA ALA A 65 -6.22 -2.14 12.70
C ALA A 65 -4.93 -1.29 12.77
N ALA A 66 -4.11 -1.34 11.72
CA ALA A 66 -2.89 -0.54 11.61
C ALA A 66 -3.11 0.98 11.48
N THR A 67 -4.31 1.44 11.10
CA THR A 67 -4.67 2.88 11.19
C THR A 67 -5.19 3.30 12.56
N THR A 68 -5.64 2.35 13.37
CA THR A 68 -6.27 2.64 14.68
C THR A 68 -5.23 2.70 15.80
N GLU A 69 -4.07 2.07 15.61
CA GLU A 69 -2.96 2.06 16.58
C GLU A 69 -1.94 3.21 16.40
N GLY A 70 -2.30 4.25 15.62
CA GLY A 70 -1.41 5.39 15.29
C GLY A 70 -1.91 6.72 15.82
#